data_AF-A0A972DZ65-F1
#
_entry.id   AF-A0A972DZ65-F1
#
_cell.length_a   1.000
_cell.length_b   1.000
_cell.length_c   1.000
_cell.angle_alpha   90.00
_cell.angle_beta   90.00
_cell.angle_gamma   90.00
#
_symmetry.space_group_name_H-M   'P 1'
#
loop_
_entity.id
_entity.type
_entity.pdbx_description
1 polymer ?
#
loop_
_entity_poly.entity_id
_entity_poly.type
_entity_poly.pdbx_seq_one_letter_code
_entity_poly.pdbx_strand_id
1 'polypeptide(L)'
;MALKVPDLLQYELRHRLERWRGALERWGLREWIDRHAGAVIVVACLSAALLGFMLIRVLWPARPAPVLQSRQAWFYDANTGRLFADSFRKAGPIPAPSGPLSDGGHAGFRAHVYSYVLEPGESELFIGFLERPDPSTGAKATAQDMTDFQAWAQGRLIKREKDDQWVAATSPQGQAILRDLLKPDADGRTPLYQLPP
;
A
#
# COMPACT_ATOMS: atom_id res chain seq x y z
N MET A 1 11.00 -34.91 -6.03
CA MET A 1 10.08 -36.03 -6.29
C MET A 1 9.47 -35.82 -7.67
N ALA A 2 9.73 -36.73 -8.62
CA ALA A 2 9.26 -36.59 -9.99
C ALA A 2 7.79 -37.02 -10.10
N LEU A 3 6.92 -36.12 -10.54
CA LEU A 3 5.52 -36.40 -10.86
C LEU A 3 5.47 -37.42 -12.00
N LYS A 4 5.27 -38.71 -11.68
CA LYS A 4 4.97 -39.75 -12.66
C LYS A 4 3.56 -39.49 -13.19
N VAL A 5 3.47 -38.90 -14.38
CA VAL A 5 2.22 -38.79 -15.12
C VAL A 5 1.70 -40.22 -15.40
N PRO A 6 0.46 -40.57 -15.06
CA PRO A 6 -0.10 -41.90 -15.30
C PRO A 6 -0.01 -42.30 -16.78
N ASP A 7 0.44 -43.53 -17.07
CA ASP A 7 0.64 -44.02 -18.44
C ASP A 7 -0.65 -43.95 -19.31
N LEU A 8 -1.82 -44.06 -18.69
CA LEU A 8 -3.11 -43.88 -19.33
C LEU A 8 -3.32 -42.45 -19.88
N LEU A 9 -2.89 -41.43 -19.13
CA LEU A 9 -2.99 -40.03 -19.57
C LEU A 9 -2.03 -39.75 -20.73
N GLN A 10 -0.84 -40.34 -20.70
CA GLN A 10 0.09 -40.24 -21.84
C GLN A 10 -0.47 -40.90 -23.09
N TYR A 11 -1.12 -42.06 -22.95
CA TYR A 11 -1.73 -42.77 -24.07
C TYR A 11 -2.90 -41.99 -24.68
N GLU A 12 -3.81 -41.44 -23.86
CA GLU A 12 -4.93 -40.62 -24.35
C GLU A 12 -4.47 -39.30 -24.97
N LEU A 13 -3.50 -38.62 -24.37
CA LEU A 13 -2.91 -37.39 -24.92
C LEU A 13 -2.25 -37.65 -26.26
N ARG A 14 -1.49 -38.75 -26.38
CA ARG A 14 -0.82 -39.13 -27.62
C ARG A 14 -1.84 -39.48 -28.71
N HIS A 15 -2.89 -40.23 -28.38
CA HIS A 15 -3.91 -40.60 -29.35
C HIS A 15 -4.78 -39.40 -29.77
N ARG A 16 -5.03 -38.43 -28.87
CA ARG A 16 -5.66 -37.15 -29.24
C ARG A 16 -4.74 -36.33 -30.14
N LEU A 17 -3.46 -36.20 -29.80
CA LEU A 17 -2.49 -35.46 -30.61
C LEU A 17 -2.33 -36.05 -32.01
N GLU A 18 -2.32 -37.38 -32.15
CA GLU A 18 -2.25 -38.06 -33.46
C GLU A 18 -3.53 -37.85 -34.28
N ARG A 19 -4.71 -37.85 -33.64
CA ARG A 19 -5.97 -37.49 -34.31
C ARG A 19 -5.99 -36.04 -34.79
N TRP A 20 -5.46 -35.12 -33.98
CA TRP A 20 -5.33 -33.72 -34.36
C TRP A 20 -4.31 -33.54 -35.48
N ARG A 21 -3.15 -34.20 -35.41
CA ARG A 21 -2.09 -34.13 -36.43
C ARG A 21 -2.57 -34.66 -37.79
N GLY A 22 -3.28 -35.79 -37.79
CA GLY A 22 -3.87 -36.36 -39.01
C GLY A 22 -5.10 -35.59 -39.53
N ALA A 23 -5.75 -34.75 -38.72
CA ALA A 23 -6.77 -33.81 -39.17
C ALA A 23 -6.13 -32.54 -39.77
N LEU A 24 -5.06 -32.03 -39.15
CA LEU A 24 -4.29 -30.89 -39.63
C LEU A 24 -3.61 -31.18 -40.98
N GLU A 25 -3.08 -32.39 -41.17
CA GLU A 25 -2.50 -32.84 -42.45
C GLU A 25 -3.55 -32.98 -43.57
N ARG A 26 -4.76 -33.50 -43.24
CA ARG A 26 -5.87 -33.61 -44.20
C ARG A 26 -6.45 -32.27 -44.64
N TRP A 27 -6.29 -31.21 -43.84
CA TRP A 27 -6.75 -29.86 -44.18
C TRP A 27 -5.76 -29.07 -45.04
N GLY A 28 -4.64 -29.68 -45.44
CA GLY A 28 -3.65 -28.99 -46.26
C GLY A 28 -3.07 -27.76 -45.56
N LEU A 29 -3.04 -27.73 -44.23
CA LEU A 29 -2.61 -26.56 -43.45
C LEU A 29 -1.18 -26.15 -43.78
N ARG A 30 -0.29 -27.11 -44.11
CA ARG A 30 1.06 -26.79 -44.60
C ARG A 30 1.02 -26.05 -45.92
N GLU A 31 0.27 -26.54 -46.91
CA GLU A 31 0.09 -25.85 -48.19
C GLU A 31 -0.62 -24.50 -48.05
N TRP A 32 -1.56 -24.38 -47.11
CA TRP A 32 -2.27 -23.14 -46.82
C TRP A 32 -1.37 -22.10 -46.15
N ILE A 33 -0.55 -22.52 -45.16
CA ILE A 33 0.45 -21.68 -44.50
C ILE A 33 1.54 -21.27 -45.50
N ASP A 34 2.03 -22.18 -46.34
CA ASP A 34 3.03 -21.87 -47.36
C ASP A 34 2.47 -20.90 -48.41
N ARG A 35 1.20 -21.04 -48.81
CA ARG A 35 0.53 -20.14 -49.75
C ARG A 35 0.23 -18.75 -49.16
N HIS A 36 0.07 -18.65 -47.83
CA HIS A 36 -0.23 -17.40 -47.13
C HIS A 36 0.85 -17.05 -46.10
N ALA A 37 2.12 -17.37 -46.37
CA ALA A 37 3.22 -17.18 -45.42
C ALA A 37 3.32 -15.72 -44.94
N GLY A 38 3.07 -14.76 -45.84
CA GLY A 38 3.00 -13.33 -45.49
C GLY A 38 1.88 -13.00 -44.49
N ALA A 39 0.69 -13.59 -44.65
CA ALA A 39 -0.43 -13.36 -43.73
C ALA A 39 -0.15 -14.00 -42.35
N VAL A 40 0.48 -15.18 -42.33
CA VAL A 40 0.88 -15.84 -41.07
C VAL A 40 1.90 -14.99 -40.31
N ILE A 41 2.89 -14.42 -41.01
CA ILE A 41 3.88 -13.52 -40.41
C ILE A 41 3.20 -12.27 -39.82
N VAL A 42 2.29 -11.64 -40.57
CA VAL A 42 1.55 -10.45 -40.09
C VAL A 42 0.74 -10.76 -38.84
N VAL A 43 0.01 -11.88 -38.82
CA VAL A 43 -0.78 -12.31 -37.65
C VAL A 43 0.11 -12.62 -36.46
N ALA A 44 1.27 -13.26 -36.68
CA ALA A 44 2.23 -13.55 -35.62
C ALA A 44 2.82 -12.28 -35.01
N CYS A 45 3.21 -11.31 -35.85
CA CYS A 45 3.71 -10.00 -35.40
C CYS A 45 2.65 -9.22 -34.62
N LEU A 46 1.41 -9.18 -35.11
CA LEU A 46 0.29 -8.54 -34.41
C LEU A 46 0.04 -9.19 -33.05
N SER A 47 0.03 -10.52 -32.99
CA SER A 47 -0.19 -11.27 -31.75
C SER A 47 0.93 -11.00 -30.74
N ALA A 48 2.19 -10.99 -31.19
CA ALA A 48 3.34 -10.66 -30.35
C ALA A 48 3.28 -9.21 -29.82
N ALA A 49 2.91 -8.25 -30.68
CA ALA A 49 2.76 -6.84 -30.29
C ALA A 49 1.63 -6.65 -29.26
N LEU A 50 0.50 -7.32 -29.45
CA LEU A 50 -0.66 -7.24 -28.56
C LEU A 50 -0.36 -7.88 -27.20
N LEU A 51 0.35 -9.00 -27.20
CA LEU A 51 0.82 -9.66 -25.99
C LEU A 51 1.86 -8.81 -25.26
N GLY A 52 2.80 -8.21 -25.98
CA GLY A 52 3.75 -7.24 -25.43
C GLY A 52 3.05 -6.03 -24.81
N PHE A 53 2.04 -5.48 -25.48
CA PHE A 53 1.23 -4.38 -24.97
C PHE A 53 0.46 -4.76 -23.70
N MET A 54 -0.15 -5.94 -23.65
CA MET A 54 -0.79 -6.46 -22.43
C MET A 54 0.21 -6.64 -21.29
N LEU A 55 1.39 -7.20 -21.57
CA LEU A 55 2.46 -7.37 -20.58
C LEU A 55 2.90 -6.01 -20.03
N ILE A 56 3.10 -5.03 -20.92
CA ILE A 56 3.41 -3.65 -20.56
C ILE A 56 2.29 -3.11 -19.67
N ARG A 57 1.02 -3.24 -20.03
CA ARG A 57 -0.11 -2.74 -19.22
C ARG A 57 -0.22 -3.39 -17.84
N VAL A 58 0.05 -4.68 -17.73
CA VAL A 58 -0.05 -5.44 -16.48
C VAL A 58 1.16 -5.22 -15.58
N LEU A 59 2.35 -5.13 -16.17
CA LEU A 59 3.61 -4.92 -15.44
C LEU A 59 3.94 -3.44 -15.25
N TRP A 60 3.26 -2.52 -15.95
CA TRP A 60 3.43 -1.10 -15.68
C TRP A 60 2.94 -0.87 -14.26
N PRO A 61 3.82 -0.44 -13.34
CA PRO A 61 3.38 -0.09 -12.00
C PRO A 61 2.31 0.98 -12.17
N ALA A 62 1.11 0.71 -11.62
CA ALA A 62 0.09 1.74 -11.48
C ALA A 62 0.81 2.94 -10.88
N ARG A 63 0.86 4.05 -11.64
CA ARG A 63 1.45 5.29 -11.12
C ARG A 63 0.77 5.51 -9.77
N PRO A 64 1.53 5.63 -8.67
CA PRO A 64 0.92 5.93 -7.39
C PRO A 64 0.03 7.14 -7.65
N ALA A 65 -1.27 7.01 -7.35
CA ALA A 65 -2.20 8.12 -7.47
C ALA A 65 -1.49 9.33 -6.84
N PRO A 66 -1.48 10.50 -7.50
CA PRO A 66 -0.83 11.67 -6.93
C PRO A 66 -1.41 11.82 -5.54
N VAL A 67 -0.57 11.55 -4.53
CA VAL A 67 -0.94 11.71 -3.14
C VAL A 67 -1.35 13.17 -3.08
N LEU A 68 -2.66 13.42 -2.96
CA LEU A 68 -3.15 14.74 -2.63
C LEU A 68 -2.46 15.07 -1.31
N GLN A 69 -1.32 15.77 -1.40
CA GLN A 69 -0.66 16.28 -0.22
C GLN A 69 -1.61 17.35 0.30
N SER A 70 -2.53 16.92 1.17
CA SER A 70 -3.27 17.85 1.99
C SER A 70 -2.24 18.77 2.63
N ARG A 71 -2.46 20.08 2.50
CA ARG A 71 -1.61 21.08 3.17
C ARG A 71 -1.85 21.07 4.68
N GLN A 72 -2.64 20.12 5.18
CA GLN A 72 -2.96 19.94 6.56
C GLN A 72 -2.62 18.52 7.02
N ALA A 73 -2.41 18.37 8.32
CA ALA A 73 -2.31 17.10 9.01
C ALA A 73 -3.25 17.14 10.22
N TRP A 74 -3.68 15.96 10.65
CA TRP A 74 -4.42 15.81 11.89
C TRP A 74 -3.50 16.00 13.10
N PHE A 75 -4.00 16.72 14.09
CA PHE A 75 -3.43 16.87 15.41
C PHE A 75 -4.47 16.49 16.46
N TYR A 76 -4.01 15.93 17.56
CA TYR A 76 -4.80 15.54 18.71
C TYR A 76 -4.55 16.52 19.84
N ASP A 77 -5.63 17.11 20.36
CA ASP A 77 -5.62 17.98 21.52
C ASP A 77 -5.65 17.12 22.79
N ALA A 78 -4.53 17.07 23.50
CA ALA A 78 -4.37 16.27 24.70
C ALA A 78 -5.25 16.70 25.88
N ASN A 79 -5.77 17.93 25.90
CA ASN A 79 -6.67 18.38 26.97
C ASN A 79 -8.11 17.91 26.74
N THR A 80 -8.56 17.92 25.48
CA THR A 80 -9.98 17.67 25.13
C THR A 80 -10.23 16.30 24.52
N GLY A 81 -9.18 15.61 24.07
CA GLY A 81 -9.27 14.36 23.34
C GLY A 81 -9.79 14.51 21.91
N ARG A 82 -9.76 15.73 21.36
CA ARG A 82 -10.35 16.01 20.04
C ARG A 82 -9.28 16.15 18.96
N LEU A 83 -9.65 15.74 17.75
CA LEU A 83 -8.86 15.98 16.55
C LEU A 83 -9.08 17.40 16.03
N PHE A 84 -8.02 18.01 15.52
CA PHE A 84 -8.06 19.29 14.82
C PHE A 84 -7.03 19.29 13.68
N ALA A 85 -7.25 20.12 12.66
CA ALA A 85 -6.37 20.20 11.51
C ALA A 85 -5.43 21.42 11.62
N ASP A 86 -4.16 21.24 11.26
CA ASP A 86 -3.18 22.33 11.14
C ASP A 86 -2.17 21.99 10.04
N SER A 87 -1.27 22.91 9.72
CA SER A 87 -0.24 22.76 8.69
C SER A 87 0.55 21.47 8.83
N PHE A 88 0.59 20.70 7.73
CA PHE A 88 1.35 19.45 7.64
C PHE A 88 2.85 19.63 7.92
N ARG A 89 3.37 20.86 7.86
CA ARG A 89 4.80 21.16 8.12
C ARG A 89 5.16 21.11 9.60
N LYS A 90 4.17 21.15 10.49
CA LYS A 90 4.40 21.14 11.93
C LYS A 90 4.57 19.71 12.42
N ALA A 91 5.64 19.47 13.16
CA ALA A 91 6.04 18.16 13.65
C ALA A 91 5.40 17.78 15.00
N GLY A 92 4.81 18.75 15.71
CA GLY A 92 4.33 18.59 17.08
C GLY A 92 5.45 18.69 18.14
N PRO A 93 5.13 18.92 19.41
CA PRO A 93 3.84 19.42 19.88
C PRO A 93 3.59 20.89 19.44
N ILE A 94 2.33 21.26 19.21
CA ILE A 94 1.87 22.58 18.74
C ILE A 94 0.77 23.15 19.65
N PRO A 95 0.52 24.48 19.63
CA PRO A 95 -0.64 25.04 20.32
C PRO A 95 -1.93 24.31 19.93
N ALA A 96 -2.70 23.86 20.92
CA ALA A 96 -4.02 23.29 20.69
C ALA A 96 -5.11 24.35 20.86
N PRO A 97 -6.31 24.16 20.27
CA PRO A 97 -7.43 25.07 20.45
C PRO A 97 -7.88 25.24 21.91
N SER A 98 -7.72 24.20 22.75
CA SER A 98 -8.02 24.25 24.18
C SER A 98 -7.01 25.05 25.01
N GLY A 99 -5.88 25.46 24.42
CA GLY A 99 -4.79 26.12 25.10
C GLY A 99 -3.63 25.18 25.47
N PRO A 100 -2.75 25.62 26.39
CA PRO A 100 -1.59 24.83 26.81
C PRO A 100 -2.00 23.67 27.74
N LEU A 101 -1.07 22.74 27.92
CA LEU A 101 -1.12 21.74 28.99
C LEU A 101 -0.95 22.41 30.37
N SER A 102 -1.26 21.68 31.43
CA SER A 102 -1.12 22.15 32.82
C SER A 102 0.31 22.55 33.21
N ASP A 103 1.32 22.01 32.51
CA ASP A 103 2.74 22.36 32.67
C ASP A 103 3.17 23.56 31.81
N GLY A 104 2.24 24.19 31.09
CA GLY A 104 2.48 25.29 30.16
C GLY A 104 2.95 24.83 28.77
N GLY A 105 3.11 23.52 28.55
CA GLY A 105 3.50 22.95 27.26
C GLY A 105 2.40 23.03 26.21
N HIS A 106 2.76 22.74 24.97
CA HIS A 106 1.82 22.63 23.86
C HIS A 106 1.03 21.31 23.92
N ALA A 107 -0.30 21.38 23.82
CA ALA A 107 -1.19 20.22 23.95
C ALA A 107 -1.52 19.51 22.62
N GLY A 108 -1.09 20.06 21.47
CA GLY A 108 -1.40 19.50 20.15
C GLY A 108 -0.33 18.54 19.66
N PHE A 109 -0.61 17.24 19.62
CA PHE A 109 0.31 16.22 19.11
C PHE A 109 -0.10 15.77 17.72
N ARG A 110 0.85 15.49 16.82
CA ARG A 110 0.48 15.06 15.46
C ARG A 110 -0.14 13.66 15.53
N ALA A 111 -1.27 13.48 14.85
CA ALA A 111 -2.07 12.26 14.92
C ALA A 111 -2.12 11.59 13.55
N HIS A 112 -1.87 10.28 13.53
CA HIS A 112 -2.10 9.45 12.34
C HIS A 112 -3.48 8.82 12.46
N VAL A 113 -4.41 9.33 11.65
CA VAL A 113 -5.83 8.99 11.71
C VAL A 113 -6.16 8.03 10.57
N TYR A 114 -7.00 7.04 10.87
CA TYR A 114 -7.35 5.97 9.96
C TYR A 114 -8.86 5.71 9.96
N SER A 115 -9.33 5.01 8.94
CA SER A 115 -10.67 4.44 8.88
C SER A 115 -10.66 3.12 8.10
N TYR A 116 -11.67 2.28 8.32
CA TYR A 116 -11.90 1.06 7.52
C TYR A 116 -12.79 1.30 6.29
N VAL A 117 -13.26 2.55 6.08
CA VAL A 117 -14.05 2.96 4.91
C VAL A 117 -13.36 4.09 4.14
N LEU A 118 -13.71 4.25 2.86
CA LEU A 118 -13.07 5.22 1.96
C LEU A 118 -13.45 6.67 2.27
N GLU A 119 -14.73 6.91 2.58
CA GLU A 119 -15.28 8.23 2.87
C GLU A 119 -15.88 8.23 4.28
N PRO A 120 -15.04 8.26 5.32
CA PRO A 120 -15.50 8.12 6.69
C PRO A 120 -16.21 9.34 7.22
N GLY A 121 -17.28 9.12 7.99
CA GLY A 121 -17.78 10.10 8.94
C GLY A 121 -16.88 10.21 10.18
N GLU A 122 -17.09 11.23 11.02
CA GLU A 122 -16.27 11.46 12.23
C GLU A 122 -16.21 10.25 13.17
N SER A 123 -17.31 9.50 13.31
CA SER A 123 -17.38 8.31 14.16
C SER A 123 -16.63 7.09 13.62
N GLU A 124 -16.26 7.10 12.34
CA GLU A 124 -15.53 6.02 11.68
C GLU A 124 -14.02 6.30 11.61
N LEU A 125 -13.60 7.48 12.07
CA LEU A 125 -12.20 7.84 12.24
C LEU A 125 -11.69 7.33 13.57
N PHE A 126 -10.46 6.83 13.57
CA PHE A 126 -9.75 6.48 14.79
C PHE A 126 -8.27 6.83 14.69
N ILE A 127 -7.65 7.07 15.84
CA ILE A 127 -6.23 7.38 15.94
C ILE A 127 -5.45 6.07 16.00
N GLY A 128 -4.59 5.85 15.01
CA GLY A 128 -3.66 4.72 15.04
C GLY A 128 -2.57 4.95 16.08
N PHE A 129 -1.91 6.11 15.99
CA PHE A 129 -0.92 6.55 16.96
C PHE A 129 -0.70 8.07 16.88
N LEU A 130 -0.16 8.61 17.96
CA LEU A 130 0.34 9.97 18.06
C LEU A 130 1.84 9.98 17.83
N GLU A 131 2.35 11.04 17.23
CA GLU A 131 3.78 11.26 17.02
C GLU A 131 4.26 12.60 17.59
N ARG A 132 5.54 12.61 18.01
CA ARG A 132 6.30 13.83 18.29
C ARG A 132 7.78 13.62 17.95
N PRO A 133 8.55 14.69 17.69
CA PRO A 133 10.00 14.61 17.58
C PRO A 133 10.62 14.01 18.83
N ASP A 134 11.64 13.18 18.67
CA ASP A 134 12.47 12.75 19.78
C ASP A 134 13.44 13.87 20.18
N PRO A 135 13.30 14.48 21.38
CA PRO A 135 14.17 15.57 21.80
C PRO A 135 15.64 15.16 21.94
N SER A 136 15.94 13.87 22.10
CA SER A 136 17.30 13.36 22.28
C SER A 136 18.09 13.28 20.97
N THR A 137 17.41 13.23 19.83
CA THR A 137 18.05 12.97 18.53
C THR A 137 18.69 14.20 17.90
N GLY A 138 18.44 15.41 18.44
CA GLY A 138 19.04 16.68 17.97
C GLY A 138 18.67 17.10 16.53
N ALA A 139 18.12 16.19 15.73
CA ALA A 139 17.64 16.43 14.40
C ALA A 139 16.30 17.18 14.46
N LYS A 140 16.16 18.20 13.62
CA LYS A 140 14.84 18.74 13.30
C LYS A 140 14.09 17.67 12.53
N ALA A 141 13.46 16.71 13.22
CA ALA A 141 12.58 15.75 12.58
C ALA A 141 11.51 16.55 11.85
N THR A 142 11.64 16.66 10.52
CA THR A 142 10.74 17.48 9.73
C THR A 142 9.51 16.66 9.42
N ALA A 143 8.37 17.32 9.29
CA ALA A 143 7.15 16.60 8.92
C ALA A 143 7.19 16.05 7.47
N GLN A 144 8.23 16.41 6.70
CA GLN A 144 8.46 15.96 5.32
C GLN A 144 9.21 14.61 5.24
N ASP A 145 9.74 14.10 6.34
CA ASP A 145 10.58 12.88 6.34
C ASP A 145 9.78 11.58 6.08
N MET A 146 8.45 11.65 5.88
CA MET A 146 7.60 10.46 5.64
C MET A 146 7.93 9.70 4.34
N THR A 147 8.69 10.29 3.41
CA THR A 147 9.15 9.59 2.20
C THR A 147 10.24 8.55 2.49
N ASP A 148 10.95 8.68 3.62
CA ASP A 148 11.92 7.70 4.11
C ASP A 148 11.48 7.24 5.50
N PHE A 149 10.83 6.08 5.54
CA PHE A 149 10.32 5.49 6.79
C PHE A 149 11.42 5.29 7.83
N GLN A 150 12.65 4.97 7.41
CA GLN A 150 13.75 4.73 8.34
C GLN A 150 14.23 6.06 8.93
N ALA A 151 14.38 7.10 8.11
CA ALA A 151 14.71 8.44 8.60
C ALA A 151 13.62 9.00 9.51
N TRP A 152 12.34 8.82 9.15
CA TRP A 152 11.21 9.17 10.00
C TRP A 152 11.29 8.43 11.34
N ALA A 153 11.42 7.11 11.35
CA ALA A 153 11.37 6.32 12.58
C ALA A 153 12.52 6.67 13.55
N GLN A 154 13.70 7.01 13.04
CA GLN A 154 14.87 7.34 13.86
C GLN A 154 14.71 8.63 14.67
N GLY A 155 13.91 9.59 14.22
CA GLY A 155 13.74 10.90 14.87
C GLY A 155 12.42 11.08 15.62
N ARG A 156 11.65 10.00 15.81
CA ARG A 156 10.24 10.08 16.25
C ARG A 156 9.96 9.22 17.46
N LEU A 157 9.23 9.81 18.39
CA LEU A 157 8.52 9.09 19.43
C LEU A 157 7.07 8.93 19.03
N ILE A 158 6.53 7.74 19.28
CA ILE A 158 5.13 7.42 19.05
C ILE A 158 4.50 6.84 20.30
N LYS A 159 3.17 6.94 20.38
CA LYS A 159 2.36 6.25 21.39
C LYS A 159 0.94 6.06 20.90
N ARG A 160 0.19 5.12 21.47
CA ARG A 160 -1.26 5.08 21.29
C ARG A 160 -1.92 6.20 22.09
N GLU A 161 -3.13 6.58 21.71
CA GLU A 161 -3.93 7.57 22.45
C GLU A 161 -4.04 7.23 23.95
N LYS A 162 -4.26 5.94 24.24
CA LYS A 162 -4.46 5.41 25.60
C LYS A 162 -3.16 5.07 26.33
N ASP A 163 -2.02 5.14 25.66
CA ASP A 163 -0.73 4.82 26.28
C ASP A 163 -0.20 6.07 26.99
N ASP A 164 0.35 5.88 28.20
CA ASP A 164 0.96 6.97 28.97
C ASP A 164 2.37 7.30 28.45
N GLN A 165 3.10 6.30 27.97
CA GLN A 165 4.50 6.43 27.62
C GLN A 165 4.74 6.62 26.12
N TRP A 166 5.60 7.57 25.81
CA TRP A 166 6.17 7.77 24.49
C TRP A 166 7.33 6.82 24.28
N VAL A 167 7.33 6.10 23.15
CA VAL A 167 8.39 5.15 22.81
C VAL A 167 9.00 5.50 21.47
N ALA A 168 10.29 5.22 21.28
CA ALA A 168 10.93 5.41 19.99
C ALA A 168 10.25 4.54 18.93
N ALA A 169 9.97 5.10 17.75
CA ALA A 169 9.34 4.35 16.66
C ALA A 169 10.20 3.16 16.21
N THR A 170 11.52 3.24 16.36
CA THR A 170 12.47 2.13 16.10
C THR A 170 12.52 1.07 17.19
N SER A 171 11.98 1.32 18.38
CA SER A 171 11.99 0.36 19.48
C SER A 171 11.07 -0.84 19.20
N PRO A 172 11.29 -2.01 19.85
CA PRO A 172 10.39 -3.15 19.72
C PRO A 172 8.93 -2.82 20.04
N GLN A 173 8.69 -1.96 21.03
CA GLN A 173 7.34 -1.52 21.41
C GLN A 173 6.74 -0.58 20.36
N GLY A 174 7.52 0.37 19.84
CA GLY A 174 7.08 1.24 18.74
C GLY A 174 6.72 0.45 17.49
N GLN A 175 7.57 -0.51 17.11
CA GLN A 175 7.30 -1.42 15.99
C GLN A 175 6.05 -2.29 16.23
N ALA A 176 5.76 -2.66 17.48
CA ALA A 176 4.52 -3.37 17.80
C ALA A 176 3.29 -2.48 17.58
N ILE A 177 3.33 -1.20 17.96
CA ILE A 177 2.25 -0.23 17.69
C ILE A 177 2.01 -0.13 16.18
N LEU A 178 3.07 0.03 15.39
CA LEU A 178 2.97 0.17 13.93
C LEU A 178 2.47 -1.11 13.25
N ARG A 179 2.90 -2.29 13.70
CA ARG A 179 2.40 -3.57 13.17
C ARG A 179 0.96 -3.83 13.54
N ASP A 180 0.56 -3.51 14.76
CA ASP A 180 -0.82 -3.70 15.21
C ASP A 180 -1.79 -2.83 14.43
N LEU A 181 -1.38 -1.61 14.07
CA LEU A 181 -2.15 -0.74 13.20
C LEU A 181 -2.40 -1.35 11.82
N LEU A 182 -1.50 -2.19 11.30
CA LEU A 182 -1.69 -2.82 9.99
C LEU A 182 -2.60 -4.06 10.02
N LYS A 183 -3.05 -4.48 11.21
CA LYS A 183 -3.92 -5.65 11.33
C LYS A 183 -5.31 -5.33 10.77
N PRO A 184 -5.88 -6.23 9.95
CA PRO A 184 -7.27 -6.11 9.55
C PRO A 184 -8.21 -6.18 10.76
N ASP A 185 -9.39 -5.56 10.62
CA ASP A 185 -10.46 -5.72 11.60
C ASP A 185 -11.12 -7.11 11.54
N ALA A 186 -12.18 -7.30 12.33
CA ALA A 186 -12.94 -8.56 12.36
C ALA A 186 -13.57 -8.93 11.00
N ASP A 187 -13.78 -7.94 10.13
CA ASP A 187 -14.35 -8.11 8.79
C ASP A 187 -13.27 -8.29 7.72
N GLY A 188 -11.98 -8.31 8.11
CA GLY A 188 -10.86 -8.44 7.19
C GLY A 188 -10.51 -7.15 6.44
N ARG A 189 -11.02 -5.99 6.86
CA ARG A 189 -10.71 -4.69 6.26
C ARG A 189 -9.39 -4.15 6.80
N THR A 190 -8.54 -3.65 5.91
CA THR A 190 -7.29 -2.97 6.28
C THR A 190 -7.58 -1.49 6.55
N PRO A 191 -6.96 -0.88 7.56
CA PRO A 191 -7.17 0.54 7.83
C PRO A 191 -6.50 1.42 6.78
N LEU A 192 -7.22 2.45 6.38
CA LEU A 192 -6.87 3.44 5.37
C LEU A 192 -6.49 4.74 6.07
N TYR A 193 -5.34 5.32 5.71
CA TYR A 193 -4.89 6.59 6.25
C TYR A 193 -5.80 7.73 5.76
N GLN A 194 -6.24 8.59 6.68
CA GLN A 194 -7.19 9.66 6.42
C GLN A 194 -6.54 11.02 6.62
N LEU A 195 -6.66 11.88 5.60
CA LEU A 195 -6.22 13.27 5.66
C LEU A 195 -7.35 14.17 6.18
N PRO A 196 -7.04 15.34 6.77
CA PRO A 196 -8.06 16.32 7.08
C PRO A 196 -8.77 16.81 5.81
N PRO A 197 -10.08 17.12 5.90
CA PRO A 197 -10.89 17.63 4.79
C PRO A 197 -10.42 19.01 4.29
#